data_AF-F7PSB8-F1
#
_entry.id   AF-F7PSB8-F1
#
_cell.length_a   1.000
_cell.length_b   1.000
_cell.length_c   1.000
_cell.angle_alpha   90.00
_cell.angle_beta   90.00
_cell.angle_gamma   90.00
#
_symmetry.space_group_name_H-M   'P 1'
#
loop_
_entity.id
_entity.type
_entity.pdbx_description
1 polymer ?
#
loop_
_entity_poly.entity_id
_entity_poly.type
_entity_poly.pdbx_seq_one_letter_code
_entity_poly.pdbx_strand_id
1 'polypeptide(L)'
;MFGKIDLDITAVFIAFVDLYFLWMILYFSFKFISYSHRAINIFKGILYLLIIYLVSDWLKLPILTSVFQHLVNYWFIILIVIFQPEIRMGFEKIGRHYSPHKTVNVETKGKAYIIEEIIKSCEYLSKRRIGALMTIERNDSLEDYIVKGTSFNVKLSDIVLNTIFIPSTPVHDGAVIIRGENIMCAGTYFPVSENDKVPQKLGTRHRAALGISEITDSLTIVISEESGHYTVAYDNNLDIGITKDSLRLYLEKYIIVKNTST
;
A
#
# COMPACT_ATOMS: atom_id res chain seq x y z
N MET A 1 -31.66 -56.03 7.60
CA MET A 1 -30.40 -55.69 8.29
C MET A 1 -29.96 -54.31 7.83
N PHE A 2 -30.67 -53.27 8.27
CA PHE A 2 -30.27 -51.87 8.04
C PHE A 2 -29.76 -51.35 9.37
N GLY A 3 -28.44 -51.28 9.50
CA GLY A 3 -27.77 -50.72 10.67
C GLY A 3 -28.17 -49.25 10.79
N LYS A 4 -28.59 -48.85 11.99
CA LYS A 4 -28.81 -47.44 12.33
C LYS A 4 -27.54 -46.66 12.00
N ILE A 5 -27.64 -45.78 11.01
CA ILE A 5 -26.67 -44.71 10.83
C ILE A 5 -27.00 -43.71 11.93
N ASP A 6 -26.40 -43.89 13.10
CA ASP A 6 -26.35 -42.82 14.09
C ASP A 6 -25.45 -41.73 13.49
N LEU A 7 -26.08 -40.82 12.73
CA LEU A 7 -25.47 -39.58 12.28
C LEU A 7 -25.17 -38.77 13.54
N ASP A 8 -23.94 -38.92 14.02
CA ASP A 8 -23.43 -38.15 15.14
C ASP A 8 -23.47 -36.68 14.72
N ILE A 9 -24.44 -35.93 15.25
CA ILE A 9 -24.71 -34.53 14.91
C ILE A 9 -23.43 -33.71 15.10
N THR A 10 -22.57 -34.12 16.04
CA THR A 10 -21.26 -33.54 16.28
C THR A 10 -20.29 -33.76 15.13
N ALA A 11 -20.22 -34.96 14.55
CA ALA A 11 -19.36 -35.27 13.40
C ALA A 11 -19.81 -34.53 12.14
N VAL A 12 -21.12 -34.42 11.90
CA VAL A 12 -21.67 -33.63 10.80
C VAL A 12 -21.33 -32.15 10.97
N PHE A 13 -21.52 -31.61 12.18
CA PHE A 13 -21.16 -30.23 12.49
C PHE A 13 -19.67 -29.95 12.29
N ILE A 14 -18.79 -30.84 12.77
CA ILE A 14 -17.34 -30.74 12.57
C ILE A 14 -16.99 -30.74 11.07
N ALA A 15 -17.60 -31.63 10.28
CA ALA A 15 -17.36 -31.69 8.84
C ALA A 15 -17.81 -30.40 8.11
N PHE A 16 -18.94 -29.80 8.50
CA PHE A 16 -19.38 -28.51 7.95
C PHE A 16 -18.43 -27.37 8.33
N VAL A 17 -17.95 -27.34 9.57
CA VAL A 17 -16.98 -26.34 10.03
C VAL A 17 -15.66 -26.50 9.27
N ASP A 18 -15.19 -27.73 9.09
CA ASP A 18 -13.95 -28.03 8.36
C ASP A 18 -14.06 -27.63 6.88
N LEU A 19 -15.18 -27.96 6.22
CA LEU A 19 -15.47 -27.54 4.86
C LEU A 19 -15.57 -26.01 4.72
N TYR A 20 -16.16 -25.33 5.71
CA TYR A 20 -16.24 -23.87 5.74
C TYR A 20 -14.85 -23.22 5.83
N PHE A 21 -13.99 -23.74 6.72
CA PHE A 21 -12.60 -23.26 6.83
C PHE A 21 -11.81 -23.54 5.55
N LEU A 22 -11.94 -24.73 4.96
CA LEU A 22 -11.32 -25.06 3.67
C LEU A 22 -11.77 -24.09 2.59
N TRP A 23 -13.09 -23.83 2.48
CA TRP A 23 -13.66 -22.88 1.53
C TRP A 23 -13.12 -21.46 1.76
N MET A 24 -13.03 -21.01 3.01
CA MET A 24 -12.49 -19.70 3.37
C MET A 24 -11.00 -19.57 2.99
N ILE A 25 -10.19 -20.59 3.30
CA ILE A 25 -8.77 -20.64 2.93
C ILE A 25 -8.63 -20.57 1.41
N LEU A 26 -9.37 -21.39 0.66
CA LEU A 26 -9.34 -21.38 -0.80
C LEU A 26 -9.77 -20.02 -1.37
N TYR A 27 -10.86 -19.43 -0.85
CA TYR A 27 -11.34 -18.12 -1.28
C TYR A 27 -10.28 -17.03 -1.06
N PHE A 28 -9.65 -16.98 0.12
CA PHE A 28 -8.57 -16.04 0.40
C PHE A 28 -7.33 -16.29 -0.46
N SER A 29 -6.94 -17.55 -0.68
CA SER A 29 -5.84 -17.91 -1.58
C SER A 29 -6.10 -17.43 -3.01
N PHE A 30 -7.31 -17.65 -3.55
CA PHE A 30 -7.68 -17.16 -4.87
C PHE A 30 -7.68 -15.64 -4.95
N LYS A 31 -8.28 -14.96 -3.97
CA LYS A 31 -8.34 -13.49 -3.92
C LYS A 31 -6.93 -12.87 -3.83
N PHE A 32 -6.04 -13.48 -3.05
CA PHE A 32 -4.64 -13.05 -2.92
C PHE A 32 -3.87 -13.19 -4.25
N ILE A 33 -4.08 -14.29 -4.97
CA ILE A 33 -3.50 -14.51 -6.30
C ILE A 33 -4.03 -13.47 -7.30
N SER A 34 -5.32 -13.14 -7.26
CA SER A 34 -5.91 -12.19 -8.21
C SER A 34 -5.51 -10.73 -7.99
N TYR A 35 -5.09 -10.34 -6.78
CA TYR A 35 -4.74 -8.96 -6.45
C TYR A 35 -3.30 -8.59 -6.81
N SER A 36 -2.36 -9.53 -6.70
CA SER A 36 -0.94 -9.26 -6.93
C SER A 36 -0.46 -9.86 -8.25
N HIS A 37 0.01 -9.01 -9.17
CA HIS A 37 0.57 -9.47 -10.45
C HIS A 37 1.80 -10.38 -10.23
N ARG A 38 2.52 -10.18 -9.13
CA ARG A 38 3.62 -11.04 -8.70
C ARG A 38 3.15 -12.45 -8.35
N ALA A 39 2.04 -12.58 -7.62
CA ALA A 39 1.45 -13.87 -7.28
C ALA A 39 0.96 -14.63 -8.54
N ILE A 40 0.37 -13.92 -9.51
CA ILE A 40 0.00 -14.50 -10.81
C ILE A 40 1.22 -15.03 -11.56
N ASN A 41 2.34 -14.28 -11.57
CA ASN A 41 3.56 -14.70 -12.25
C ASN A 41 4.22 -15.91 -11.56
N ILE A 42 4.25 -15.94 -10.23
CA ILE A 42 4.73 -17.11 -9.46
C ILE A 42 3.86 -18.33 -9.76
N PHE A 43 2.53 -18.17 -9.78
CA PHE A 43 1.60 -19.26 -10.11
C PHE A 43 1.82 -19.80 -11.53
N LYS A 44 1.99 -18.91 -12.53
CA LYS A 44 2.36 -19.32 -13.90
C LYS A 44 3.67 -20.10 -13.93
N GLY A 45 4.68 -19.69 -13.16
CA GLY A 45 5.95 -20.40 -13.02
C GLY A 45 5.78 -21.80 -12.42
N ILE A 46 5.00 -21.94 -11.35
CA ILE A 46 4.67 -23.23 -10.73
C ILE A 46 3.92 -24.14 -11.71
N LEU A 47 2.93 -23.60 -12.43
CA LEU A 47 2.18 -24.34 -13.44
C LEU A 47 3.10 -24.84 -14.57
N TYR A 48 4.03 -23.99 -15.03
CA TYR A 48 5.01 -24.35 -16.03
C TYR A 48 5.94 -25.48 -15.55
N LEU A 49 6.44 -25.40 -14.32
CA LEU A 49 7.24 -26.47 -13.70
C LEU A 49 6.45 -27.78 -13.57
N LEU A 50 5.17 -27.73 -13.21
CA LEU A 50 4.29 -28.89 -13.14
C LEU A 50 4.15 -29.58 -14.51
N ILE A 51 3.96 -28.80 -15.58
CA ILE A 51 3.86 -29.34 -16.94
C ILE A 51 5.16 -30.05 -17.33
N ILE A 52 6.33 -29.45 -17.05
CA ILE A 52 7.62 -30.08 -17.34
C ILE A 52 7.78 -31.38 -16.55
N TYR A 53 7.37 -31.42 -15.28
CA TYR A 53 7.40 -32.63 -14.47
C TYR A 53 6.53 -33.75 -15.07
N LEU A 54 5.29 -33.44 -15.44
CA LEU A 54 4.37 -34.43 -16.05
C LEU A 54 4.93 -34.97 -17.38
N VAL A 55 5.52 -34.10 -18.21
CA VAL A 55 6.18 -34.52 -19.46
C VAL A 55 7.42 -35.38 -19.18
N SER A 56 8.22 -35.02 -18.17
CA SER A 56 9.40 -35.79 -17.75
C SER A 56 9.02 -37.20 -17.30
N ASP A 57 7.97 -37.33 -16.49
CA ASP A 57 7.47 -38.61 -16.00
C ASP A 57 6.88 -39.46 -17.15
N TRP A 58 6.10 -38.84 -18.04
CA TRP A 58 5.55 -39.51 -19.22
C TRP A 58 6.63 -40.05 -20.16
N LEU A 59 7.70 -39.27 -20.39
CA LEU A 59 8.88 -39.66 -21.16
C LEU A 59 9.86 -40.56 -20.39
N LYS A 60 9.60 -40.83 -19.09
CA LYS A 60 10.44 -41.62 -18.18
C LYS A 60 11.90 -41.14 -18.12
N LEU A 61 12.11 -39.83 -18.01
CA LEU A 61 13.45 -39.23 -17.90
C LEU A 61 13.96 -39.31 -16.45
N PRO A 62 14.85 -40.27 -16.10
CA PRO A 62 15.13 -40.60 -14.69
C PRO A 62 15.83 -39.47 -13.93
N ILE A 63 16.74 -38.75 -14.59
CA ILE A 63 17.47 -37.64 -13.98
C ILE A 63 16.52 -36.47 -13.69
N LEU A 64 15.70 -36.09 -14.68
CA LEU A 64 14.81 -34.95 -14.57
C LEU A 64 13.70 -35.22 -13.54
N THR A 65 13.10 -36.42 -13.56
CA THR A 65 12.13 -36.85 -12.55
C THR A 65 12.73 -36.87 -11.14
N SER A 66 13.99 -37.31 -10.98
CA SER A 66 14.69 -37.26 -9.70
C SER A 66 14.88 -35.83 -9.19
N VAL A 67 15.28 -34.89 -10.05
CA VAL A 67 15.39 -33.46 -9.69
C VAL A 67 14.04 -32.90 -9.21
N PHE A 68 12.95 -33.20 -9.92
CA PHE A 68 11.62 -32.77 -9.52
C PHE A 68 11.15 -33.40 -8.20
N GLN A 69 11.47 -34.67 -7.93
CA GLN A 69 11.18 -35.29 -6.64
C GLN A 69 11.88 -34.57 -5.48
N HIS A 70 13.12 -34.11 -5.67
CA HIS A 70 13.80 -33.29 -4.68
C HIS A 70 13.12 -31.92 -4.51
N LEU A 71 12.73 -31.26 -5.62
CA LEU A 71 11.96 -30.01 -5.56
C LEU A 71 10.65 -30.17 -4.81
N VAL A 72 9.94 -31.29 -5.02
CA VAL A 72 8.75 -31.63 -4.25
C VAL A 72 9.12 -31.85 -2.79
N ASN A 73 10.13 -32.65 -2.45
CA ASN A 73 10.49 -32.86 -1.04
C ASN A 73 10.80 -31.55 -0.27
N TYR A 74 11.36 -30.55 -0.95
CA TYR A 74 11.66 -29.23 -0.38
C TYR A 74 10.64 -28.14 -0.75
N TRP A 75 9.46 -28.49 -1.28
CA TRP A 75 8.48 -27.53 -1.82
C TRP A 75 8.08 -26.47 -0.79
N PHE A 76 7.94 -26.88 0.48
CA PHE A 76 7.53 -26.00 1.57
C PHE A 76 8.60 -24.94 1.89
N ILE A 77 9.88 -25.33 1.92
CA ILE A 77 11.00 -24.40 2.17
C ILE A 77 11.13 -23.44 1.00
N ILE A 78 11.08 -23.93 -0.24
CA ILE A 78 11.13 -23.10 -1.45
C ILE A 78 9.99 -22.09 -1.44
N LEU A 79 8.77 -22.53 -1.08
CA LEU A 79 7.61 -21.66 -0.98
C LEU A 79 7.81 -20.55 0.06
N ILE A 80 8.30 -20.86 1.26
CA ILE A 80 8.61 -19.84 2.28
C ILE A 80 9.63 -18.82 1.77
N VAL A 81 10.68 -19.27 1.08
CA VAL A 81 11.72 -18.37 0.55
C VAL A 81 11.16 -17.47 -0.54
N ILE A 82 10.34 -18.01 -1.45
CA ILE A 82 9.71 -17.23 -2.53
C ILE A 82 8.72 -16.21 -1.98
N PHE A 83 7.90 -16.61 -1.00
CA PHE A 83 6.89 -15.74 -0.36
C PHE A 83 7.44 -14.92 0.82
N GLN A 84 8.76 -14.97 1.08
CA GLN A 84 9.38 -14.24 2.18
C GLN A 84 9.06 -12.74 2.13
N PRO A 85 9.10 -12.04 0.97
CA PRO A 85 8.76 -10.61 0.90
C PRO A 85 7.32 -10.31 1.29
N GLU A 86 6.36 -11.12 0.84
CA GLU A 86 4.94 -10.95 1.09
C GLU A 86 4.60 -11.22 2.56
N ILE A 87 5.17 -12.30 3.12
CA ILE A 87 5.05 -12.64 4.54
C ILE A 87 5.59 -11.49 5.40
N ARG A 88 6.79 -10.99 5.07
CA ARG A 88 7.40 -9.84 5.77
C ARG A 88 6.49 -8.62 5.72
N MET A 89 6.02 -8.24 4.54
CA MET A 89 5.12 -7.09 4.36
C MET A 89 3.80 -7.26 5.13
N GLY A 90 3.23 -8.46 5.16
CA GLY A 90 2.02 -8.77 5.92
C GLY A 90 2.24 -8.62 7.43
N PHE A 91 3.33 -9.16 7.97
CA PHE A 91 3.68 -9.00 9.39
C PHE A 91 4.00 -7.57 9.76
N GLU A 92 4.65 -6.81 8.88
CA GLU A 92 4.88 -5.38 9.07
C GLU A 92 3.55 -4.60 9.18
N LYS A 93 2.57 -4.89 8.31
CA LYS A 93 1.23 -4.28 8.38
C LYS A 93 0.50 -4.64 9.68
N ILE A 94 0.58 -5.90 10.11
CA ILE A 94 -0.04 -6.35 11.35
C ILE A 94 0.66 -5.70 12.56
N GLY A 95 1.99 -5.67 12.59
CA GLY A 95 2.77 -5.05 13.66
C GLY A 95 2.49 -3.56 13.82
N ARG A 96 2.27 -2.84 12.70
CA ARG A 96 1.88 -1.42 12.72
C ARG A 96 0.52 -1.19 13.38
N HIS A 97 -0.45 -2.10 13.20
CA HIS A 97 -1.79 -2.02 13.82
C HIS A 97 -1.80 -2.21 15.34
N TYR A 98 -0.74 -2.77 15.95
CA TYR A 98 -0.66 -3.01 17.40
C TYR A 98 0.12 -1.94 18.17
N SER A 99 0.69 -0.94 17.51
CA SER A 99 1.26 0.20 18.22
C SER A 99 0.11 1.11 18.67
N PRO A 100 -0.06 1.40 19.99
CA PRO A 100 -1.12 2.28 20.49
C PRO A 100 -0.74 3.73 20.19
N HIS A 101 -0.66 4.08 18.91
CA HIS A 101 -0.45 5.45 18.49
C HIS A 101 -1.80 6.17 18.56
N LYS A 102 -1.78 7.32 19.24
CA LYS A 102 -2.92 8.22 19.32
C LYS A 102 -3.41 8.47 17.90
N THR A 103 -4.57 7.94 17.56
CA THR A 103 -5.28 8.35 16.35
C THR A 103 -5.27 9.87 16.32
N VAL A 104 -4.79 10.42 15.21
CA VAL A 104 -4.74 11.86 15.03
C VAL A 104 -6.17 12.34 14.92
N ASN A 105 -6.73 12.72 16.07
CA ASN A 105 -8.12 13.12 16.18
C ASN A 105 -8.23 14.58 15.73
N VAL A 106 -8.52 14.77 14.45
CA VAL A 106 -8.80 16.10 13.91
C VAL A 106 -10.26 16.45 14.21
N GLU A 107 -10.49 17.60 14.85
CA GLU A 107 -11.83 18.16 15.00
C GLU A 107 -12.40 18.56 13.64
N THR A 108 -13.73 18.59 13.48
CA THR A 108 -14.38 18.94 12.20
C THR A 108 -13.93 20.31 11.66
N LYS A 109 -13.67 21.28 12.55
CA LYS A 109 -13.10 22.59 12.19
C LYS A 109 -11.66 22.49 11.68
N GLY A 110 -10.85 21.65 12.30
CA GLY A 110 -9.47 21.37 11.89
C GLY A 110 -9.41 20.71 10.51
N LYS A 111 -10.36 19.83 10.19
CA LYS A 111 -10.42 19.17 8.86
C LYS A 111 -10.61 20.19 7.74
N ALA A 112 -11.56 21.09 7.87
CA ALA A 112 -11.83 22.13 6.88
C ALA A 112 -10.61 23.06 6.69
N TYR A 113 -9.94 23.41 7.79
CA TYR A 113 -8.71 24.19 7.76
C TYR A 113 -7.60 23.49 6.97
N ILE A 114 -7.31 22.21 7.29
CA ILE A 114 -6.27 21.43 6.61
C ILE A 114 -6.53 21.35 5.10
N ILE A 115 -7.77 21.03 4.72
CA ILE A 115 -8.18 20.92 3.31
C ILE A 115 -7.93 22.23 2.57
N GLU A 116 -8.34 23.34 3.18
CA GLU A 116 -8.24 24.65 2.54
C GLU A 116 -6.78 25.10 2.37
N GLU A 117 -5.93 24.91 3.39
CA GLU A 117 -4.51 25.26 3.33
C GLU A 117 -3.76 24.41 2.30
N ILE A 118 -4.05 23.11 2.22
CA ILE A 118 -3.47 22.23 1.21
C ILE A 118 -3.93 22.61 -0.19
N ILE A 119 -5.23 22.87 -0.41
CA ILE A 119 -5.74 23.26 -1.73
C ILE A 119 -5.13 24.57 -2.20
N LYS A 120 -5.03 25.58 -1.33
CA LYS A 120 -4.37 26.86 -1.66
C LYS A 120 -2.92 26.66 -2.07
N SER A 121 -2.17 25.84 -1.33
CA SER A 121 -0.77 25.54 -1.65
C SER A 121 -0.66 24.78 -2.98
N CYS A 122 -1.44 23.72 -3.17
CA CYS A 122 -1.50 22.96 -4.41
C CYS A 122 -1.80 23.87 -5.62
N GLU A 123 -2.75 24.79 -5.51
CA GLU A 123 -3.09 25.73 -6.58
C GLU A 123 -1.93 26.69 -6.89
N TYR A 124 -1.27 27.21 -5.86
CA TYR A 124 -0.10 28.09 -6.00
C TYR A 124 1.07 27.39 -6.72
N LEU A 125 1.37 26.17 -6.31
CA LEU A 125 2.49 25.36 -6.81
C LEU A 125 2.20 24.86 -8.23
N SER A 126 0.97 24.40 -8.50
CA SER A 126 0.51 23.95 -9.82
C SER A 126 0.63 25.05 -10.88
N LYS A 127 0.14 26.27 -10.59
CA LYS A 127 0.21 27.41 -11.51
C LYS A 127 1.64 27.79 -11.90
N ARG A 128 2.61 27.52 -11.01
CA ARG A 128 4.04 27.80 -11.22
C ARG A 128 4.82 26.58 -11.68
N ARG A 129 4.18 25.42 -11.81
CA ARG A 129 4.81 24.13 -12.11
C ARG A 129 5.96 23.82 -11.16
N ILE A 130 5.75 24.09 -9.88
CA ILE A 130 6.69 23.73 -8.83
C ILE A 130 6.34 22.32 -8.36
N GLY A 131 7.31 21.41 -8.44
CA GLY A 131 7.15 20.03 -8.01
C GLY A 131 6.94 19.95 -6.50
N ALA A 132 5.94 19.18 -6.07
CA ALA A 132 5.64 19.00 -4.66
C ALA A 132 5.20 17.57 -4.35
N LEU A 133 5.52 17.12 -3.13
CA LEU A 133 5.18 15.79 -2.61
C LEU A 133 4.75 15.94 -1.16
N MET A 134 3.44 15.85 -0.90
CA MET A 134 2.85 16.06 0.42
C MET A 134 2.11 14.81 0.87
N THR A 135 2.48 14.23 2.00
CA THR A 135 1.87 13.01 2.54
C THR A 135 1.19 13.31 3.86
N ILE A 136 -0.09 12.93 3.95
CA ILE A 136 -0.91 13.10 5.13
C ILE A 136 -0.98 11.76 5.86
N GLU A 137 -0.52 11.76 7.11
CA GLU A 137 -0.60 10.61 8.02
C GLU A 137 -2.06 10.31 8.38
N ARG A 138 -2.42 9.02 8.38
CA ARG A 138 -3.75 8.51 8.71
C ARG A 138 -3.69 7.56 9.90
N ASN A 139 -4.01 6.28 9.72
CA ASN A 139 -3.96 5.31 10.81
C ASN A 139 -2.55 4.73 10.98
N ASP A 140 -1.84 4.51 9.88
CA ASP A 140 -0.46 4.06 9.91
C ASP A 140 0.46 5.24 10.23
N SER A 141 1.27 5.09 11.28
CA SER A 141 2.21 6.12 11.66
C SER A 141 3.37 6.23 10.65
N LEU A 142 3.77 7.46 10.36
CA LEU A 142 4.89 7.77 9.46
C LEU A 142 6.18 8.14 10.21
N GLU A 143 6.29 7.79 11.49
CA GLU A 143 7.42 8.19 12.35
C GLU A 143 8.79 7.79 11.77
N ASP A 144 8.90 6.60 11.19
CA ASP A 144 10.13 6.11 10.55
C ASP A 144 10.62 6.97 9.37
N TYR A 145 9.71 7.74 8.77
CA TYR A 145 10.01 8.70 7.71
C TYR A 145 10.19 10.12 8.26
N ILE A 146 9.48 10.46 9.33
CA ILE A 146 9.59 11.77 9.99
C ILE A 146 11.00 11.96 10.57
N VAL A 147 11.53 10.94 11.26
CA VAL A 147 12.87 11.00 11.89
C VAL A 147 14.00 11.18 10.86
N LYS A 148 13.79 10.74 9.62
CA LYS A 148 14.77 10.87 8.53
C LYS A 148 14.73 12.23 7.83
N GLY A 149 13.63 12.98 7.97
CA GLY A 149 13.46 14.31 7.39
C GLY A 149 14.03 15.42 8.27
N THR A 150 14.03 16.64 7.75
CA THR A 150 14.28 17.84 8.55
C THR A 150 13.04 18.10 9.40
N SER A 151 13.18 18.14 10.72
CA SER A 151 12.06 18.40 11.64
C SER A 151 11.58 19.85 11.51
N PHE A 152 10.27 20.02 11.40
CA PHE A 152 9.60 21.33 11.39
C PHE A 152 8.71 21.48 12.62
N ASN A 153 7.78 20.53 12.82
CA ASN A 153 6.76 20.56 13.88
C ASN A 153 6.07 21.92 14.01
N VAL A 154 5.60 22.46 12.88
CA VAL A 154 4.92 23.76 12.80
C VAL A 154 3.47 23.59 12.36
N LYS A 155 2.62 24.57 12.68
CA LYS A 155 1.23 24.58 12.20
C LYS A 155 1.21 24.63 10.67
N LEU A 156 0.35 23.81 10.08
CA LEU A 156 0.09 23.76 8.65
C LEU A 156 -0.40 25.12 8.16
N SER A 157 0.27 25.66 7.14
CA SER A 157 -0.17 26.85 6.43
C SER A 157 0.29 26.74 4.98
N ASP A 158 -0.53 27.25 4.07
CA ASP A 158 -0.21 27.33 2.65
C ASP A 158 1.13 28.04 2.39
N ILE A 159 1.42 29.12 3.12
CA ILE A 159 2.69 29.87 3.01
C ILE A 159 3.89 28.98 3.37
N VAL A 160 3.77 28.18 4.43
CA VAL A 160 4.86 27.28 4.87
C VAL A 160 5.09 26.19 3.83
N LEU A 161 4.02 25.54 3.35
CA LEU A 161 4.12 24.53 2.29
C LEU A 161 4.74 25.12 1.03
N ASN A 162 4.26 26.27 0.59
CA ASN A 162 4.78 26.96 -0.58
C ASN A 162 6.27 27.22 -0.43
N THR A 163 6.71 27.70 0.74
CA THR A 163 8.12 28.01 1.02
C THR A 163 9.01 26.76 0.99
N ILE A 164 8.54 25.64 1.56
CA ILE A 164 9.29 24.38 1.56
C ILE A 164 9.57 23.90 0.13
N PHE A 165 8.58 23.97 -0.75
CA PHE A 165 8.71 23.47 -2.12
C PHE A 165 9.35 24.46 -3.10
N ILE A 166 9.73 25.67 -2.68
CA ILE A 166 10.48 26.58 -3.54
C ILE A 166 11.79 25.90 -3.99
N PRO A 167 12.07 25.84 -5.30
CA PRO A 167 13.30 25.27 -5.82
C PRO A 167 14.55 25.90 -5.20
N SER A 168 15.61 25.12 -5.03
CA SER A 168 16.92 25.58 -4.51
C SER A 168 17.01 25.77 -3.00
N THR A 169 16.04 25.29 -2.21
CA THR A 169 16.19 25.21 -0.74
C THR A 169 16.72 23.83 -0.33
N PRO A 170 17.41 23.63 0.80
CA PRO A 170 17.89 22.30 1.19
C PRO A 170 16.78 21.24 1.40
N VAL A 171 15.52 21.67 1.61
CA VAL A 171 14.40 20.81 2.00
C VAL A 171 13.34 20.59 0.92
N HIS A 172 13.46 21.26 -0.24
CA HIS A 172 12.51 21.08 -1.36
C HIS A 172 12.63 19.71 -2.04
N ASP A 173 13.77 19.05 -1.88
CA ASP A 173 14.00 17.70 -2.39
C ASP A 173 13.50 16.68 -1.38
N GLY A 174 12.32 16.15 -1.64
CA GLY A 174 11.70 15.10 -0.84
C GLY A 174 10.23 15.37 -0.57
N ALA A 175 9.70 14.64 0.40
CA ALA A 175 8.33 14.73 0.85
C ALA A 175 8.19 15.61 2.09
N VAL A 176 7.01 16.21 2.21
CA VAL A 176 6.52 16.83 3.44
C VAL A 176 5.52 15.88 4.09
N ILE A 177 5.68 15.63 5.39
CA ILE A 177 4.74 14.82 6.16
C ILE A 177 3.87 15.72 7.03
N ILE A 178 2.55 15.59 6.88
CA ILE A 178 1.53 16.32 7.60
C ILE A 178 0.82 15.36 8.56
N ARG A 179 0.80 15.71 9.84
CA ARG A 179 0.10 14.97 10.91
C ARG A 179 -0.91 15.89 11.56
N GLY A 180 -2.18 15.69 11.24
CA GLY A 180 -3.27 16.56 11.72
C GLY A 180 -3.09 17.99 11.21
N GLU A 181 -3.09 18.96 12.11
CA GLU A 181 -2.91 20.38 11.76
C GLU A 181 -1.43 20.82 11.67
N ASN A 182 -0.47 19.89 11.76
CA ASN A 182 0.95 20.22 11.80
C ASN A 182 1.74 19.58 10.66
N ILE A 183 2.73 20.31 10.16
CA ILE A 183 3.80 19.80 9.32
C ILE A 183 4.88 19.24 10.24
N MET A 184 5.11 17.94 10.18
CA MET A 184 6.06 17.24 11.06
C MET A 184 7.49 17.39 10.56
N CYS A 185 7.71 17.15 9.27
CA CYS A 185 9.02 17.23 8.64
C CYS A 185 8.90 17.60 7.15
N ALA A 186 10.03 18.00 6.57
CA ALA A 186 10.22 18.19 5.13
C ALA A 186 11.52 17.54 4.65
N GLY A 187 11.65 17.31 3.35
CA GLY A 187 12.85 16.73 2.73
C GLY A 187 13.09 15.27 3.11
N THR A 188 12.05 14.50 3.45
CA THR A 188 12.20 13.04 3.67
C THR A 188 12.01 12.26 2.38
N TYR A 189 12.55 11.04 2.32
CA TYR A 189 12.47 10.18 1.14
C TYR A 189 11.61 8.95 1.41
N PHE A 190 10.77 8.61 0.45
CA PHE A 190 9.95 7.40 0.47
C PHE A 190 10.55 6.31 -0.42
N PRO A 191 10.20 5.03 -0.16
CA PRO A 191 10.45 3.98 -1.12
C PRO A 191 9.77 4.30 -2.45
N VAL A 192 10.41 3.90 -3.54
CA VAL A 192 9.92 4.12 -4.91
C VAL A 192 9.25 2.83 -5.36
N SER A 193 8.01 2.90 -5.85
CA SER A 193 7.32 1.73 -6.38
C SER A 193 8.00 1.20 -7.66
N GLU A 194 8.20 -0.11 -7.70
CA GLU A 194 8.67 -0.86 -8.87
C GLU A 194 7.52 -1.34 -9.77
N ASN A 195 6.29 -0.86 -9.52
CA ASN A 195 5.13 -1.32 -10.26
C ASN A 195 5.16 -0.84 -11.73
N ASP A 196 5.29 -1.79 -12.65
CA ASP A 196 5.34 -1.55 -14.11
C ASP A 196 4.06 -0.91 -14.69
N LYS A 197 2.97 -0.87 -13.93
CA LYS A 197 1.72 -0.23 -14.35
C LYS A 197 1.79 1.30 -14.31
N VAL A 198 2.75 1.86 -13.58
CA VAL A 198 2.99 3.30 -13.55
C VAL A 198 3.59 3.72 -14.89
N PRO A 199 2.95 4.64 -15.64
CA PRO A 199 3.50 5.10 -16.92
C PRO A 199 4.98 5.48 -16.79
N GLN A 200 5.83 4.97 -17.68
CA GLN A 200 7.29 5.19 -17.61
C GLN A 200 7.68 6.67 -17.57
N LYS A 201 6.84 7.54 -18.16
CA LYS A 201 7.00 9.00 -18.20
C LYS A 201 6.87 9.67 -16.82
N LEU A 202 6.40 8.95 -15.79
CA LEU A 202 6.26 9.52 -14.47
C LEU A 202 7.60 9.58 -13.72
N GLY A 203 7.90 10.78 -13.22
CA GLY A 203 9.10 11.06 -12.44
C GLY A 203 9.11 10.41 -11.06
N THR A 204 10.22 10.57 -10.36
CA THR A 204 10.52 9.91 -9.08
C THR A 204 9.52 10.26 -7.98
N ARG A 205 8.99 11.50 -7.92
CA ARG A 205 7.97 11.90 -6.93
C ARG A 205 6.67 11.11 -7.04
N HIS A 206 6.23 10.79 -8.25
CA HIS A 206 5.01 9.99 -8.47
C HIS A 206 5.21 8.55 -7.99
N ARG A 207 6.37 7.97 -8.29
CA ARG A 207 6.72 6.62 -7.87
C ARG A 207 6.95 6.53 -6.36
N ALA A 208 7.51 7.57 -5.74
CA ALA A 208 7.62 7.71 -4.30
C ALA A 208 6.24 7.80 -3.62
N ALA A 209 5.30 8.55 -4.21
CA ALA A 209 3.92 8.64 -3.73
C ALA A 209 3.19 7.30 -3.80
N LEU A 210 3.38 6.52 -4.87
CA LEU A 210 2.83 5.17 -4.94
C LEU A 210 3.53 4.22 -3.96
N GLY A 211 4.85 4.31 -3.82
CA GLY A 211 5.62 3.44 -2.94
C GLY A 211 5.21 3.59 -1.48
N ILE A 212 4.97 4.82 -0.99
CA ILE A 212 4.47 5.02 0.38
C ILE A 212 3.03 4.53 0.57
N SER A 213 2.18 4.61 -0.46
CA SER A 213 0.78 4.15 -0.40
C SER A 213 0.61 2.63 -0.53
N GLU A 214 1.66 1.90 -0.95
CA GLU A 214 1.68 0.42 -0.95
C GLU A 214 1.83 -0.17 0.46
N ILE A 215 2.59 0.53 1.31
CA ILE A 215 3.01 0.06 2.63
C ILE A 215 2.26 0.74 3.79
N THR A 216 1.66 1.90 3.55
CA THR A 216 0.86 2.65 4.53
C THR A 216 -0.50 3.05 3.96
N ASP A 217 -1.46 3.34 4.85
CA ASP A 217 -2.75 3.93 4.48
C ASP A 217 -2.69 5.45 4.23
N SER A 218 -1.51 6.06 4.16
CA SER A 218 -1.37 7.51 3.98
C SER A 218 -1.95 8.03 2.66
N LEU A 219 -2.39 9.29 2.66
CA LEU A 219 -2.81 10.01 1.46
C LEU A 219 -1.66 10.88 0.97
N THR A 220 -1.17 10.63 -0.24
CA THR A 220 -0.07 11.41 -0.80
C THR A 220 -0.52 12.22 -2.01
N ILE A 221 -0.18 13.50 -2.05
CA ILE A 221 -0.49 14.45 -3.11
C ILE A 221 0.81 14.80 -3.81
N VAL A 222 0.80 14.77 -5.14
CA VAL A 222 1.93 15.17 -5.98
C VAL A 222 1.50 16.28 -6.92
N ILE A 223 2.34 17.31 -7.03
CA ILE A 223 2.26 18.32 -8.08
C ILE A 223 3.39 18.06 -9.07
N SER A 224 3.03 17.90 -10.35
CA SER A 224 4.01 17.68 -11.41
C SER A 224 4.78 18.96 -11.72
N GLU A 225 6.11 18.89 -11.71
CA GLU A 225 6.98 19.99 -12.15
C GLU A 225 6.97 20.20 -13.68
N GLU A 226 6.58 19.19 -14.45
CA GLU A 226 6.52 19.28 -15.91
C GLU A 226 5.21 19.90 -16.40
N SER A 227 4.09 19.44 -15.83
CA SER A 227 2.74 19.76 -16.31
C SER A 227 1.91 20.61 -15.35
N GLY A 228 2.30 20.70 -14.07
CA GLY A 228 1.49 21.32 -13.02
C GLY A 228 0.25 20.49 -12.63
N HIS A 229 0.09 19.27 -13.13
CA HIS A 229 -1.06 18.43 -12.80
C HIS A 229 -1.05 17.97 -11.34
N TYR A 230 -2.25 17.85 -10.78
CA TYR A 230 -2.50 17.22 -9.48
C TYR A 230 -2.54 15.71 -9.66
N THR A 231 -1.83 15.00 -8.79
CA THR A 231 -1.89 13.53 -8.69
C THR A 231 -2.10 13.16 -7.23
N VAL A 232 -2.90 12.12 -6.97
CA VAL A 232 -3.14 11.60 -5.62
C VAL A 232 -2.84 10.11 -5.60
N ALA A 233 -2.08 9.67 -4.59
CA ALA A 233 -1.77 8.28 -4.31
C ALA A 233 -2.39 7.85 -2.98
N TYR A 234 -3.08 6.71 -2.98
CA TYR A 234 -3.78 6.14 -1.83
C TYR A 234 -4.02 4.65 -2.07
N ASP A 235 -3.99 3.82 -1.03
CA ASP A 235 -4.35 2.39 -1.08
C ASP A 235 -3.77 1.64 -2.31
N ASN A 236 -2.49 1.85 -2.64
CA ASN A 236 -1.81 1.31 -3.82
C ASN A 236 -2.44 1.69 -5.19
N ASN A 237 -3.09 2.86 -5.27
CA ASN A 237 -3.60 3.46 -6.50
C ASN A 237 -2.97 4.83 -6.72
N LEU A 238 -2.99 5.30 -7.97
CA LEU A 238 -2.43 6.57 -8.39
C LEU A 238 -3.36 7.22 -9.42
N ASP A 239 -4.06 8.28 -9.01
CA ASP A 239 -4.98 9.03 -9.87
C ASP A 239 -4.29 10.32 -10.35
N ILE A 240 -3.99 10.39 -11.64
CA ILE A 240 -3.14 11.40 -12.27
C ILE A 240 -3.99 12.41 -13.04
N GLY A 241 -3.62 13.69 -13.00
CA GLY A 241 -4.29 14.71 -13.81
C GLY A 241 -5.70 15.04 -13.32
N ILE A 242 -5.95 14.86 -12.02
CA ILE A 242 -7.25 15.14 -11.42
C ILE A 242 -7.52 16.65 -11.38
N THR A 243 -8.79 17.03 -11.28
CA THR A 243 -9.17 18.44 -11.10
C THR A 243 -9.00 18.88 -9.65
N LYS A 244 -8.92 20.20 -9.41
CA LYS A 244 -8.92 20.78 -8.05
C LYS A 244 -10.15 20.34 -7.24
N ASP A 245 -11.32 20.27 -7.87
CA ASP A 245 -12.54 19.81 -7.19
C ASP A 245 -12.44 18.33 -6.81
N SER A 246 -11.88 17.50 -7.70
CA SER A 246 -11.62 16.09 -7.39
C SER A 246 -10.63 15.95 -6.24
N LEU A 247 -9.55 16.74 -6.23
CA LEU A 247 -8.58 16.77 -5.12
C LEU A 247 -9.26 17.08 -3.78
N ARG A 248 -10.18 18.06 -3.76
CA ARG A 248 -10.97 18.37 -2.56
C ARG A 248 -11.78 17.16 -2.10
N LEU A 249 -12.45 16.45 -3.01
CA LEU A 249 -13.20 15.23 -2.68
C LEU A 249 -12.30 14.13 -2.09
N TYR A 250 -11.08 13.94 -2.61
CA TYR A 250 -10.13 13.00 -2.02
C TYR A 250 -9.76 13.42 -0.59
N LEU A 251 -9.43 14.69 -0.37
CA LEU A 251 -9.07 15.17 0.96
C LEU A 251 -10.25 15.04 1.94
N GLU A 252 -11.47 15.34 1.50
CA GLU A 252 -12.68 15.16 2.30
C GLU A 252 -12.93 13.70 2.67
N LYS A 253 -12.69 12.77 1.75
CA LYS A 253 -12.88 11.34 1.96
C LYS A 253 -11.81 10.73 2.87
N TYR A 254 -10.54 11.07 2.66
CA TYR A 254 -9.41 10.36 3.27
C TYR A 254 -8.89 11.00 4.56
N ILE A 255 -9.15 12.29 4.81
CA ILE A 255 -8.81 12.92 6.10
C ILE A 255 -9.85 12.50 7.16
N ILE A 256 -9.36 11.79 8.18
CA ILE A 256 -10.19 11.25 9.27
C ILE A 256 -10.62 12.39 10.21
N VAL A 257 -11.89 12.41 10.59
CA VAL A 257 -12.45 13.32 11.59
C VAL A 257 -13.05 12.51 12.72
N LYS A 258 -12.93 13.00 13.95
CA LYS A 258 -13.73 12.48 15.04
C LYS A 258 -15.18 12.97 14.88
N ASN A 259 -16.12 12.07 14.64
CA ASN A 259 -17.52 12.38 14.91
C ASN A 259 -17.66 12.59 16.42
N THR A 260 -17.71 13.84 16.86
CA THR A 260 -18.31 14.19 18.15
C THR A 260 -19.81 13.94 18.03
N SER A 261 -20.19 12.67 18.11
CA SER A 261 -21.51 12.30 18.60
C SER A 261 -21.57 12.79 20.03
N THR A 262 -22.58 13.61 20.29
CA THR A 262 -22.95 14.18 21.58
C THR A 262 -23.23 13.09 22.61
#